data_AF-A0AA88M9C6-F1
#
_entry.id   AF-A0AA88M9C6-F1
#
_cell.length_a   1.000
_cell.length_b   1.000
_cell.length_c   1.000
_cell.angle_alpha   90.00
_cell.angle_beta   90.00
_cell.angle_gamma   90.00
#
_symmetry.space_group_name_H-M   'P 1'
#
loop_
_entity.id
_entity.type
_entity.pdbx_description
1 polymer ?
#
loop_
_entity_poly.entity_id
_entity_poly.type
_entity_poly.pdbx_seq_one_letter_code
_entity_poly.pdbx_strand_id
1 'polypeptide(L)'
;MPICNVLEKCNGVVVGAELTCSVREENKAHRESYCADWHSVSLKTQPQDRQTMHMNDDSRRETMSRQWQARSLIQKCPSGVFRVGTVERGVREHQLLPKRITLPLPIFTPAELGVRLGRGAPHTEADLQPFTTPDGVCPTKRTVDEITRDLPPVKPTLMEFAKDPKALGRSMSQEAQRG
;
A
#
# COMPACT_ATOMS: atom_id res chain seq x y z
N MET A 1 -0.38 25.77 -13.09
CA MET A 1 -0.76 25.01 -14.31
C MET A 1 0.16 23.79 -14.41
N PRO A 2 -0.32 22.63 -14.91
CA PRO A 2 0.55 21.49 -15.13
C PRO A 2 1.57 21.80 -16.24
N ILE A 3 2.83 21.45 -16.01
CA ILE A 3 3.95 21.58 -16.95
C ILE A 3 4.28 20.19 -17.47
N CYS A 4 4.47 20.06 -18.78
CA CYS A 4 4.90 18.81 -19.39
C CYS A 4 6.39 18.61 -19.16
N ASN A 5 6.77 17.62 -18.35
CA ASN A 5 8.16 17.29 -18.08
C ASN A 5 8.72 16.32 -19.11
N VAL A 6 7.96 15.27 -19.44
CA VAL A 6 8.38 14.24 -20.41
C VAL A 6 7.25 14.02 -21.41
N LEU A 7 7.59 13.99 -22.69
CA LEU A 7 6.66 13.67 -23.77
C LEU A 7 7.34 12.69 -24.72
N GLU A 8 6.80 11.49 -24.81
CA GLU A 8 7.26 10.45 -25.71
C GLU A 8 6.30 10.33 -26.88
N LYS A 9 6.83 10.40 -28.10
CA LYS A 9 6.06 10.27 -29.33
C LYS A 9 6.63 9.15 -30.19
N CYS A 10 5.74 8.36 -30.78
CA CYS A 10 6.07 7.38 -31.81
C CYS A 10 5.15 7.65 -33.00
N ASN A 11 5.72 7.79 -34.21
CA ASN A 11 4.97 8.08 -35.43
C ASN A 11 4.02 9.28 -35.32
N GLY A 12 4.44 10.34 -34.61
CA GLY A 12 3.62 11.54 -34.39
C GLY A 12 2.54 11.40 -33.31
N VAL A 13 2.33 10.21 -32.76
CA VAL A 13 1.34 9.94 -31.70
C VAL A 13 2.03 9.96 -30.33
N VAL A 14 1.41 10.61 -29.34
CA VAL A 14 1.90 10.58 -27.94
C VAL A 14 1.70 9.18 -27.37
N VAL A 15 2.82 8.51 -27.07
CA VAL A 15 2.83 7.16 -26.47
C VAL A 15 3.09 7.18 -24.98
N GLY A 16 3.73 8.24 -24.47
CA GLY A 16 3.98 8.42 -23.04
C GLY A 16 4.03 9.91 -22.68
N ALA A 17 3.59 10.25 -21.49
CA ALA A 17 3.75 11.61 -20.97
C ALA A 17 3.85 11.62 -19.44
N GLU A 18 4.65 12.53 -18.89
CA GLU A 18 4.66 12.85 -17.47
C GLU A 18 4.49 14.36 -17.29
N LEU A 19 3.44 14.75 -16.56
CA LEU A 19 3.13 16.14 -16.26
C LEU A 19 3.34 16.40 -14.77
N THR A 20 4.04 17.48 -14.46
CA THR A 20 4.25 17.98 -13.11
C THR A 20 3.34 19.16 -12.82
N CYS A 21 2.99 19.35 -11.56
CA CYS A 21 2.33 20.56 -11.09
C CYS A 21 3.23 21.23 -10.05
N SER A 22 3.17 22.56 -10.01
CA SER A 22 3.86 23.39 -9.04
C SER A 22 2.91 24.39 -8.40
N VAL A 23 3.11 24.64 -7.10
CA VAL A 23 2.44 25.69 -6.33
C VAL A 23 3.51 26.50 -5.62
N ARG A 24 3.35 27.83 -5.66
CA ARG A 24 4.21 28.79 -4.96
C ARG A 24 3.32 29.83 -4.31
N GLU A 25 3.46 29.98 -3.00
CA GLU A 25 2.66 30.88 -2.18
C GLU A 25 3.59 31.71 -1.29
N GLU A 26 3.24 32.96 -1.05
CA GLU A 26 4.02 33.89 -0.23
C GLU A 26 3.07 34.67 0.68
N ASN A 27 3.34 34.65 1.99
CA ASN A 27 2.64 35.42 2.98
C ASN A 27 3.56 36.51 3.53
N LYS A 28 3.49 37.70 2.92
CA LYS A 28 4.35 38.84 3.27
C LYS A 28 4.10 39.38 4.68
N ALA A 29 2.89 39.22 5.21
CA ALA A 29 2.55 39.68 6.57
C ALA A 29 3.30 38.87 7.63
N HIS A 30 3.46 37.57 7.41
CA HIS A 30 4.15 36.66 8.33
C HIS A 30 5.59 36.31 7.88
N ARG A 31 6.04 36.82 6.73
CA ARG A 31 7.32 36.46 6.10
C ARG A 31 7.45 34.95 5.85
N GLU A 32 6.35 34.32 5.48
CA GLU A 32 6.31 32.89 5.18
C GLU A 32 6.25 32.66 3.68
N SER A 33 6.81 31.55 3.23
CA SER A 33 6.71 31.12 1.83
C SER A 33 6.52 29.61 1.78
N TYR A 34 5.76 29.16 0.80
CA TYR A 34 5.50 27.76 0.54
C TYR A 34 5.72 27.46 -0.94
N CYS A 35 6.39 26.35 -1.23
CA CYS A 35 6.59 25.85 -2.58
C CYS A 35 6.42 24.34 -2.57
N ALA A 36 5.71 23.80 -3.55
CA ALA A 36 5.57 22.37 -3.73
C ALA A 36 5.50 22.01 -5.21
N ASP A 37 6.28 21.00 -5.58
CA ASP A 37 6.33 20.43 -6.93
C ASP A 37 6.01 18.93 -6.83
N TRP A 38 5.17 18.40 -7.72
CA TRP A 38 4.85 16.98 -7.75
C TRP A 38 4.52 16.47 -9.15
N HIS A 39 4.73 15.17 -9.37
CA HIS A 39 4.24 14.47 -10.56
C HIS A 39 2.73 14.27 -10.45
N SER A 40 2.00 15.02 -11.27
CA SER A 40 0.54 15.07 -11.23
C SER A 40 -0.07 14.01 -12.13
N VAL A 41 0.39 13.90 -13.38
CA VAL A 41 -0.20 13.00 -14.38
C VAL A 41 0.87 12.12 -15.01
N SER A 42 0.59 10.84 -15.16
CA SER A 42 1.39 9.89 -15.92
C SER A 42 0.51 9.19 -16.95
N LEU A 43 0.95 9.21 -18.20
CA LEU A 43 0.33 8.56 -19.34
C LEU A 43 1.33 7.53 -19.89
N LYS A 44 0.90 6.29 -20.05
CA LYS A 44 1.70 5.24 -20.69
C LYS A 44 0.86 4.39 -21.61
N THR A 45 1.32 4.24 -22.85
CA THR A 45 0.79 3.30 -23.82
C THR A 45 1.25 1.89 -23.49
N GLN A 46 0.30 0.96 -23.38
CA GLN A 46 0.64 -0.46 -23.33
C GLN A 46 0.73 -1.02 -24.77
N PRO A 47 1.73 -1.88 -25.07
CA PRO A 47 1.82 -2.57 -26.36
C PRO A 47 0.58 -3.41 -26.67
N GLN A 48 0.21 -3.51 -27.94
CA GLN A 48 -0.94 -4.30 -28.40
C GLN A 48 -0.83 -5.79 -28.04
N ASP A 49 0.38 -6.34 -28.06
CA ASP A 49 0.62 -7.75 -27.73
C ASP A 49 0.24 -8.12 -26.29
N ARG A 50 0.18 -7.14 -25.39
CA ARG A 50 -0.26 -7.34 -24.00
C ARG A 50 -1.78 -7.22 -23.82
N GLN A 51 -2.50 -6.83 -24.87
CA GLN A 51 -3.94 -6.62 -24.87
C GLN A 51 -4.56 -7.32 -26.07
N THR A 52 -4.59 -8.65 -25.95
CA THR A 52 -5.14 -9.54 -26.96
C THR A 52 -6.31 -10.33 -26.37
N MET A 53 -7.26 -10.66 -27.24
CA MET A 53 -8.40 -11.51 -26.95
C MET A 53 -8.47 -12.54 -28.07
N HIS A 54 -8.52 -13.80 -27.68
CA HIS A 54 -8.65 -14.92 -28.60
C HIS A 54 -9.81 -15.80 -28.13
N MET A 55 -10.80 -15.98 -28.99
CA MET A 55 -11.93 -16.89 -28.76
C MET A 55 -11.94 -17.93 -29.87
N ASN A 56 -12.22 -19.18 -29.48
CA ASN A 56 -12.44 -20.28 -30.41
C ASN A 56 -13.76 -20.98 -30.02
N ASP A 57 -14.66 -21.10 -30.99
CA ASP A 57 -15.84 -21.95 -30.93
C ASP A 57 -15.64 -23.15 -31.86
N ASP A 58 -15.15 -24.25 -31.29
CA ASP A 58 -14.89 -25.49 -32.03
C ASP A 58 -16.18 -26.15 -32.56
N SER A 59 -17.34 -25.87 -31.94
CA SER A 59 -18.62 -26.43 -32.38
C SER A 59 -19.09 -25.81 -33.69
N ARG A 60 -18.83 -24.52 -33.88
CA ARG A 60 -19.13 -23.76 -35.11
C ARG A 60 -17.93 -23.64 -36.05
N ARG A 61 -16.74 -24.06 -35.60
CA ARG A 61 -15.44 -23.85 -36.29
C ARG A 61 -15.14 -22.38 -36.54
N GLU A 62 -15.47 -21.54 -35.56
CA GLU A 62 -15.28 -20.10 -35.63
C GLU A 62 -14.15 -19.67 -34.69
N THR A 63 -13.26 -18.81 -35.19
CA THR A 63 -12.20 -18.21 -34.38
C THR A 63 -12.26 -16.70 -34.49
N MET A 64 -12.12 -16.01 -33.36
CA MET A 64 -12.06 -14.56 -33.30
C MET A 64 -10.81 -14.15 -32.52
N SER A 65 -9.94 -13.41 -33.19
CA SER A 65 -8.78 -12.77 -32.58
C SER A 65 -8.93 -11.26 -32.64
N ARG A 66 -8.61 -10.58 -31.53
CA ARG A 66 -8.65 -9.12 -31.43
C ARG A 66 -7.44 -8.65 -30.64
N GLN A 67 -6.80 -7.60 -31.14
CA GLN A 67 -5.76 -6.87 -30.42
C GLN A 67 -6.16 -5.40 -30.34
N TRP A 68 -5.80 -4.72 -29.26
CA TRP A 68 -6.04 -3.28 -29.14
C TRP A 68 -4.97 -2.63 -28.28
N GLN A 69 -4.85 -1.32 -28.40
CA GLN A 69 -3.95 -0.51 -27.58
C GLN A 69 -4.80 0.18 -26.50
N ALA A 70 -4.31 0.20 -25.26
CA ALA A 70 -4.87 1.08 -24.23
C ALA A 70 -3.77 1.96 -23.65
N ARG A 71 -4.15 3.21 -23.39
CA ARG A 71 -3.27 4.20 -22.79
C ARG A 71 -3.68 4.38 -21.35
N SER A 72 -2.91 3.79 -20.45
CA SER A 72 -3.10 3.96 -19.01
C SER A 72 -2.85 5.41 -18.61
N LEU A 73 -3.77 5.96 -17.83
CA LEU A 73 -3.71 7.33 -17.30
C LEU A 73 -3.83 7.27 -15.78
N ILE A 74 -2.85 7.85 -15.10
CA ILE A 74 -2.79 7.94 -13.64
C ILE A 74 -2.64 9.41 -13.27
N GLN A 75 -3.46 9.90 -12.34
CA GLN A 75 -3.33 11.22 -11.74
C GLN A 75 -3.21 11.10 -10.22
N LYS A 76 -2.26 11.84 -9.65
CA LYS A 76 -2.00 11.94 -8.21
C LYS A 76 -2.11 13.39 -7.77
N CYS A 77 -2.83 13.64 -6.68
CA CYS A 77 -2.94 14.97 -6.08
C CYS A 77 -2.48 14.94 -4.62
N PRO A 78 -1.80 15.99 -4.12
CA PRO A 78 -1.42 16.11 -2.71
C PRO A 78 -2.60 16.05 -1.73
N SER A 79 -3.82 16.36 -2.20
CA SER A 79 -5.07 16.21 -1.43
C SER A 79 -5.47 14.75 -1.13
N GLY A 80 -4.70 13.77 -1.60
CA GLY A 80 -5.02 12.35 -1.47
C GLY A 80 -5.95 11.82 -2.56
N VAL A 81 -6.40 12.68 -3.48
CA VAL A 81 -7.20 12.24 -4.63
C VAL A 81 -6.30 11.50 -5.63
N PHE A 82 -6.75 10.32 -6.05
CA PHE A 82 -6.08 9.44 -7.00
C PHE A 82 -7.02 9.04 -8.12
N ARG A 83 -6.69 9.40 -9.36
CA ARG A 83 -7.47 9.00 -10.54
C ARG A 83 -6.70 7.98 -11.35
N VAL A 84 -7.36 6.90 -11.75
CA VAL A 84 -6.73 5.83 -12.54
C VAL A 84 -7.72 5.29 -13.56
N GLY A 85 -7.24 5.00 -14.76
CA GLY A 85 -8.02 4.40 -15.82
C GLY A 85 -7.28 4.38 -17.14
N THR A 86 -8.02 4.47 -18.24
CA THR A 86 -7.44 4.59 -19.58
C THR A 86 -7.98 5.83 -20.28
N VAL A 87 -7.22 6.38 -21.23
CA VAL A 87 -7.67 7.52 -22.02
C VAL A 87 -8.94 7.19 -22.80
N GLU A 88 -9.07 5.94 -23.26
CA GLU A 88 -10.18 5.50 -24.09
C GLU A 88 -11.48 5.29 -23.31
N ARG A 89 -11.40 4.83 -22.06
CA ARG A 89 -12.58 4.50 -21.22
C ARG A 89 -12.86 5.53 -20.12
N GLY A 90 -11.93 6.45 -19.90
CA GLY A 90 -12.00 7.41 -18.80
C GLY A 90 -11.30 6.92 -17.53
N VAL A 91 -11.28 7.80 -16.53
CA VAL A 91 -10.64 7.57 -15.24
C VAL A 91 -11.67 7.46 -14.12
N ARG A 92 -11.38 6.62 -13.13
CA ARG A 92 -12.12 6.55 -11.88
C ARG A 92 -11.32 7.22 -10.78
N GLU A 93 -12.00 8.06 -10.00
CA GLU A 93 -11.45 8.74 -8.83
C GLU A 93 -11.55 7.87 -7.58
N HIS A 94 -10.50 7.93 -6.76
CA HIS A 94 -10.37 7.23 -5.49
C HIS A 94 -9.75 8.18 -4.46
N GLN A 95 -10.24 8.16 -3.23
CA GLN A 95 -9.57 8.83 -2.12
C GLN A 95 -8.55 7.86 -1.51
N LEU A 96 -7.27 8.21 -1.55
CA LEU A 96 -6.22 7.44 -0.89
C LEU A 96 -6.32 7.64 0.61
N LEU A 97 -6.75 6.59 1.31
CA LEU A 97 -6.61 6.52 2.76
C LEU A 97 -5.17 6.13 3.10
N PRO A 98 -4.61 6.64 4.22
CA PRO A 98 -3.31 6.18 4.72
C PRO A 98 -3.33 4.66 4.81
N LYS A 99 -2.40 4.00 4.12
CA LYS A 99 -2.31 2.54 4.12
C LYS A 99 -1.96 2.08 5.54
N ARG A 100 -2.98 1.67 6.30
CA ARG A 100 -2.78 1.00 7.59
C ARG A 100 -2.27 -0.41 7.30
N ILE A 101 -0.96 -0.63 7.44
CA ILE A 101 -0.37 -1.98 7.47
C ILE A 101 -0.59 -2.56 8.87
N THR A 102 -1.83 -2.60 9.31
CA THR A 102 -2.24 -3.44 10.42
C THR A 102 -2.75 -4.70 9.76
N LEU A 103 -2.18 -5.86 10.11
CA LEU A 103 -2.85 -7.14 9.89
C LEU A 103 -4.32 -6.93 10.30
N PRO A 104 -5.32 -7.40 9.52
CA PRO A 104 -6.70 -7.31 9.97
C PRO A 104 -6.70 -7.88 11.38
N LEU A 105 -6.99 -7.03 12.37
CA LEU A 105 -7.32 -7.53 13.70
C LEU A 105 -8.37 -8.59 13.43
N PRO A 106 -8.28 -9.81 13.99
CA PRO A 106 -9.29 -10.81 13.78
C PRO A 106 -10.64 -10.20 14.18
N ILE A 107 -11.39 -9.68 13.20
CA ILE A 107 -12.63 -8.95 13.43
C ILE A 107 -13.68 -9.93 13.96
N PHE A 108 -13.41 -11.24 13.89
CA PHE A 108 -14.26 -12.30 14.41
C PHE A 108 -13.45 -13.53 14.85
N THR A 109 -12.86 -13.48 16.03
CA THR A 109 -12.85 -14.67 16.91
C THR A 109 -13.33 -14.25 18.30
N PRO A 110 -14.65 -14.17 18.53
CA PRO A 110 -15.15 -14.10 19.89
C PRO A 110 -14.91 -15.47 20.53
N ALA A 111 -13.79 -15.63 21.23
CA ALA A 111 -13.55 -16.85 22.00
C ALA A 111 -14.50 -16.96 23.21
N GLU A 112 -15.08 -15.85 23.70
CA GLU A 112 -15.78 -15.86 25.00
C GLU A 112 -17.03 -14.95 25.10
N LEU A 113 -17.80 -14.76 24.03
CA LEU A 113 -19.17 -14.19 24.14
C LEU A 113 -20.25 -15.28 24.26
N GLY A 114 -19.87 -16.49 24.66
CA GLY A 114 -20.76 -17.65 24.74
C GLY A 114 -21.57 -17.79 26.02
N VAL A 115 -21.45 -16.90 27.03
CA VAL A 115 -22.10 -17.18 28.33
C VAL A 115 -22.89 -16.02 28.94
N ARG A 116 -22.68 -14.74 28.57
CA ARG A 116 -23.41 -13.64 29.25
C ARG A 116 -23.69 -12.44 28.34
N LEU A 117 -24.71 -12.56 27.49
CA LEU A 117 -25.85 -11.63 27.38
C LEU A 117 -26.72 -12.07 26.19
N GLY A 118 -28.03 -11.95 26.36
CA GLY A 118 -29.05 -12.50 25.45
C GLY A 118 -28.90 -12.09 23.98
N ARG A 119 -29.23 -13.07 23.14
CA ARG A 119 -29.25 -13.10 21.67
C ARG A 119 -30.07 -11.95 21.04
N GLY A 120 -29.45 -11.11 20.21
CA GLY A 120 -30.06 -10.59 18.98
C GLY A 120 -30.98 -9.36 19.01
N ALA A 121 -30.87 -8.43 19.96
CA ALA A 121 -31.62 -7.17 19.89
C ALA A 121 -30.85 -6.09 19.07
N PRO A 122 -31.54 -5.27 18.25
CA PRO A 122 -30.92 -4.12 17.58
C PRO A 122 -30.32 -3.14 18.58
N HIS A 123 -29.15 -2.59 18.28
CA HIS A 123 -28.50 -1.56 19.09
C HIS A 123 -29.42 -0.34 19.25
N THR A 124 -29.54 0.18 20.47
CA THR A 124 -30.36 1.38 20.77
C THR A 124 -29.44 2.60 20.89
N GLU A 125 -29.92 3.83 20.69
CA GLU A 125 -29.08 5.05 20.80
C GLU A 125 -28.32 5.20 22.13
N ALA A 126 -28.76 4.51 23.19
CA ALA A 126 -28.05 4.44 24.47
C ALA A 126 -26.71 3.66 24.41
N ASP A 127 -26.50 2.80 23.41
CA ASP A 127 -25.25 2.05 23.18
C ASP A 127 -24.16 2.93 22.52
N LEU A 128 -24.54 4.09 21.98
CA LEU A 128 -23.64 5.07 21.38
C LEU A 128 -23.12 6.09 22.42
N GLN A 129 -22.66 5.60 23.58
CA GLN A 129 -21.94 6.47 24.51
C GLN A 129 -20.67 7.00 23.82
N PRO A 130 -20.44 8.33 23.81
CA PRO A 130 -19.18 8.87 23.33
C PRO A 130 -18.04 8.22 24.12
N PHE A 131 -17.07 7.64 23.41
CA PHE A 131 -15.87 7.13 24.05
C PHE A 131 -15.22 8.27 24.84
N THR A 132 -15.19 8.14 26.17
CA THR A 132 -14.39 9.01 27.01
C THR A 132 -12.93 8.89 26.56
N THR A 133 -12.25 10.04 26.47
CA THR A 133 -10.82 10.08 26.21
C THR A 133 -10.12 9.07 27.12
N PRO A 134 -9.34 8.11 26.58
CA PRO A 134 -8.72 7.10 27.42
C PRO A 134 -7.63 7.77 28.26
N ASP A 135 -7.89 7.92 29.56
CA ASP A 135 -7.01 8.58 30.53
C ASP A 135 -5.70 7.81 30.83
N GLY A 136 -5.42 6.72 30.09
CA GLY A 136 -4.24 5.88 30.27
C GLY A 136 -4.22 5.06 31.56
N VAL A 137 -5.26 5.19 32.41
CA VAL A 137 -5.38 4.46 33.67
C VAL A 137 -5.99 3.09 33.41
N CYS A 138 -5.20 2.04 33.61
CA CYS A 138 -5.69 0.66 33.59
C CYS A 138 -6.18 0.29 35.00
N PRO A 139 -7.49 0.12 35.23
CA PRO A 139 -8.04 -0.17 36.56
C PRO A 139 -7.56 -1.52 37.13
N THR A 140 -7.03 -2.38 36.27
CA THR A 140 -6.46 -3.69 36.62
C THR A 140 -4.92 -3.71 36.61
N LYS A 141 -4.27 -2.54 36.62
CA LYS A 141 -2.79 -2.46 36.66
C LYS A 141 -2.29 -3.04 37.98
N ARG A 142 -1.65 -4.21 37.89
CA ARG A 142 -0.92 -4.84 39.00
C ARG A 142 0.49 -4.28 39.09
N THR A 143 1.05 -4.25 40.29
CA THR A 143 2.44 -3.82 40.50
C THR A 143 3.40 -4.91 39.98
N VAL A 144 4.64 -4.54 39.63
CA VAL A 144 5.61 -5.51 39.09
C VAL A 144 5.85 -6.66 40.07
N ASP A 145 5.86 -6.38 41.37
CA ASP A 145 6.05 -7.37 42.44
C ASP A 145 4.85 -8.33 42.59
N GLU A 146 3.63 -7.89 42.26
CA GLU A 146 2.46 -8.77 42.19
C GLU A 146 2.52 -9.69 40.97
N ILE A 147 3.13 -9.23 39.87
CA ILE A 147 3.24 -10.00 38.62
C ILE A 147 4.34 -11.05 38.72
N THR A 148 5.43 -10.77 39.43
CA THR A 148 6.61 -11.66 39.53
C THR A 148 6.55 -12.65 40.67
N ARG A 149 5.55 -12.54 41.57
CA ARG A 149 5.40 -13.40 42.76
C ARG A 149 5.35 -14.90 42.46
N ASP A 150 4.73 -15.27 41.36
CA ASP A 150 4.52 -16.68 40.99
C ASP A 150 5.53 -17.18 39.94
N LEU A 151 6.53 -16.36 39.57
CA LEU A 151 7.54 -16.77 38.61
C LEU A 151 8.64 -17.60 39.28
N PRO A 152 9.07 -18.72 38.66
CA PRO A 152 10.19 -19.49 39.17
C PRO A 152 11.49 -18.65 39.11
N PRO A 153 12.46 -18.89 40.01
CA PRO A 153 13.71 -18.12 40.04
C PRO A 153 14.45 -18.20 38.70
N VAL A 154 14.64 -17.05 38.06
CA VAL A 154 15.36 -16.96 36.79
C VAL A 154 16.86 -17.14 37.08
N LYS A 155 17.45 -18.24 36.62
CA LYS A 155 18.91 -18.40 36.61
C LYS A 155 19.49 -17.51 35.50
N PRO A 156 20.48 -16.65 35.77
CA PRO A 156 21.11 -15.87 34.71
C PRO A 156 21.91 -16.80 33.81
N THR A 157 21.43 -17.02 32.59
CA THR A 157 22.18 -17.71 31.55
C THR A 157 23.18 -16.72 30.97
N LEU A 158 24.46 -16.87 31.31
CA LEU A 158 25.54 -16.10 30.73
C LEU A 158 25.70 -16.54 29.26
N MET A 159 25.17 -15.75 28.32
CA MET A 159 25.43 -15.98 26.89
C MET A 159 26.83 -15.41 26.57
N GLU A 160 27.82 -16.30 26.45
CA GLU A 160 29.13 -15.93 25.88
C GLU A 160 28.97 -15.67 24.38
N PHE A 161 28.87 -14.40 24.01
CA PHE A 161 29.01 -13.98 22.62
C PHE A 161 30.50 -13.84 22.28
N ALA A 162 31.20 -14.97 22.11
CA ALA A 162 32.48 -14.97 21.42
C ALA A 162 32.23 -14.81 19.91
N LYS A 163 32.61 -13.65 19.38
CA LYS A 163 32.45 -13.29 17.97
C LYS A 163 33.71 -13.68 17.22
N ASP A 164 33.76 -14.89 16.65
CA ASP A 164 34.87 -15.27 15.77
C ASP A 164 34.78 -14.52 14.43
N PRO A 165 35.87 -13.90 13.94
CA PRO A 165 35.87 -13.21 12.66
C PRO A 165 35.87 -14.23 11.51
N LYS A 166 34.69 -14.43 10.91
CA LYS A 166 34.50 -15.26 9.73
C LYS A 166 35.15 -14.58 8.51
N ALA A 167 36.30 -15.09 8.06
CA ALA A 167 36.97 -14.64 6.85
C ALA A 167 36.10 -14.92 5.61
N LEU A 168 35.76 -13.86 4.86
CA LEU A 168 35.10 -13.92 3.56
C LEU A 168 36.11 -14.38 2.49
N GLY A 169 36.30 -15.69 2.38
CA GLY A 169 37.05 -16.31 1.28
C GLY A 169 36.20 -16.36 0.00
N ARG A 170 36.67 -15.68 -1.06
CA ARG A 170 36.12 -15.77 -2.42
C ARG A 170 36.35 -17.18 -2.96
N SER A 171 35.28 -17.91 -3.27
CA SER A 171 35.36 -19.16 -4.04
C SER A 171 35.26 -18.83 -5.53
N MET A 172 36.34 -19.08 -6.27
CA MET A 172 36.37 -19.13 -7.72
C MET A 172 36.23 -20.60 -8.12
N SER A 173 35.13 -20.97 -8.76
CA SER A 173 34.95 -22.29 -9.36
C SER A 173 35.59 -22.29 -10.75
N GLN A 174 36.81 -22.82 -10.85
CA GLN A 174 37.32 -23.40 -12.10
C GLN A 174 37.01 -24.89 -12.04
N GLU A 175 36.20 -25.39 -12.96
CA GLU A 175 36.24 -26.82 -13.28
C GLU A 175 36.27 -27.00 -14.79
N ALA A 176 37.23 -27.82 -15.18
CA ALA A 176 37.86 -27.90 -16.48
C ALA A 176 37.26 -29.04 -17.32
N GLN A 177 37.59 -28.98 -18.62
CA GLN A 177 37.44 -30.04 -19.61
C GLN A 177 37.83 -31.43 -19.10
N ARG A 178 37.03 -32.44 -19.44
CA ARG A 178 37.48 -33.73 -20.02
C ARG A 178 36.28 -34.62 -20.34
N GLY A 179 36.26 -35.16 -21.56
CA GLY A 179 35.33 -36.18 -22.03
C GLY A 179 34.87 -35.90 -23.44
#